data_AF-A0A9P6ZPW1-F1
#
_entry.id   AF-A0A9P6ZPW1-F1
#
_cell.length_a   1.000
_cell.length_b   1.000
_cell.length_c   1.000
_cell.angle_alpha   90.00
_cell.angle_beta   90.00
_cell.angle_gamma   90.00
#
_symmetry.space_group_name_H-M   'P 1'
#
loop_
_entity.id
_entity.type
_entity.pdbx_description
1 polymer ?
#
loop_
_entity_poly.entity_id
_entity_poly.type
_entity_poly.pdbx_seq_one_letter_code
_entity_poly.pdbx_strand_id
1 'polypeptide(L)'
;MQSVAARPISQRGMAKAISFTGGNRSEAMAILKYYLTNTTPQEFYAAVTTALSNRMILSTDVENFLSGLEGIGVATSSAHTAVRDNVLRHCLRCHQPYMERDNGPRSCIIPHIAHTIPAGTEVVQPPTVGVACCGAALSMSVAPISVHFMGRHTTSVENVEYNPINVKTCAERNCAGIPGNVVVFAERT
;
A
#
# COMPACT_ATOMS: atom_id res chain seq x y z
N MET A 1 61.79 -19.12 34.71
CA MET A 1 60.73 -18.82 33.73
C MET A 1 59.40 -19.03 34.44
N GLN A 2 58.75 -17.94 34.87
CA GLN A 2 57.54 -18.00 35.70
C GLN A 2 56.30 -18.12 34.81
N SER A 3 55.54 -19.20 35.03
CA SER A 3 54.28 -19.49 34.35
C SER A 3 53.19 -18.52 34.81
N VAL A 4 52.75 -17.64 33.92
CA VAL A 4 51.66 -16.70 34.16
C VAL A 4 50.33 -17.44 34.03
N ALA A 5 49.63 -17.65 35.15
CA ALA A 5 48.31 -18.26 35.16
C ALA A 5 47.28 -17.30 34.54
N ALA A 6 46.67 -17.71 33.42
CA ALA A 6 45.59 -16.99 32.77
C ALA A 6 44.34 -16.98 33.66
N ARG A 7 43.83 -15.79 33.97
CA ARG A 7 42.58 -15.62 34.72
C ARG A 7 41.38 -15.95 33.81
N PRO A 8 40.37 -16.66 34.32
CA PRO A 8 39.15 -16.95 33.56
C PRO A 8 38.37 -15.65 33.30
N ILE A 9 37.98 -15.46 32.04
CA ILE A 9 37.10 -14.38 31.60
C ILE A 9 35.69 -14.70 32.10
N SER A 10 35.13 -13.82 32.93
CA SER A 10 33.73 -13.89 33.35
C SER A 10 32.83 -13.76 32.11
N GLN A 11 32.19 -14.85 31.71
CA GLN A 11 31.16 -14.82 30.67
C GLN A 11 29.97 -14.03 31.18
N ARG A 12 29.93 -12.76 30.79
CA ARG A 12 28.88 -11.80 31.08
C ARG A 12 27.63 -12.18 30.29
N GLY A 13 26.78 -13.01 30.91
CA GLY A 13 25.33 -13.15 30.70
C GLY A 13 24.76 -12.77 29.33
N MET A 14 25.17 -13.46 28.27
CA MET A 14 24.47 -13.40 26.99
C MET A 14 23.63 -14.67 26.80
N ALA A 15 22.42 -14.45 26.28
CA ALA A 15 21.35 -15.42 26.06
C ALA A 15 20.73 -15.98 27.34
N LYS A 16 19.85 -15.18 27.98
CA LYS A 16 18.55 -15.76 28.33
C LYS A 16 17.99 -16.29 27.01
N ALA A 17 18.21 -17.57 26.74
CA ALA A 17 17.37 -18.29 25.80
C ALA A 17 15.95 -17.95 26.20
N ILE A 18 15.22 -17.25 25.33
CA ILE A 18 13.78 -17.16 25.41
C ILE A 18 13.30 -18.57 25.07
N SER A 19 13.44 -19.45 26.06
CA SER A 19 12.84 -20.77 26.06
C SER A 19 11.36 -20.48 26.05
N PHE A 20 10.71 -20.73 24.92
CA PHE A 20 9.26 -20.88 24.83
C PHE A 20 8.88 -22.14 25.62
N THR A 21 9.08 -22.12 26.95
CA THR A 21 8.60 -23.15 27.85
C THR A 21 7.08 -23.12 27.78
N GLY A 22 6.50 -24.01 26.96
CA GLY A 22 5.23 -24.68 27.20
C GLY A 22 4.03 -23.86 27.65
N GLY A 23 3.99 -22.54 27.42
CA GLY A 23 2.75 -21.78 27.53
C GLY A 23 1.77 -22.46 26.58
N ASN A 24 0.64 -22.91 27.09
CA ASN A 24 -0.36 -23.62 26.29
C ASN A 24 -0.57 -22.78 25.03
N ARG A 25 -0.18 -23.28 23.85
CA ARG A 25 -0.35 -22.56 22.57
C ARG A 25 -1.79 -22.06 22.40
N SER A 26 -2.73 -22.69 23.10
CA SER A 26 -4.12 -22.27 23.23
C SER A 26 -4.30 -20.89 23.86
N GLU A 27 -3.52 -20.47 24.87
CA GLU A 27 -3.69 -19.19 25.56
C GLU A 27 -3.23 -18.01 24.69
N ALA A 28 -2.00 -18.05 24.16
CA ALA A 28 -1.50 -17.02 23.25
C ALA A 28 -2.38 -16.88 22.00
N MET A 29 -2.87 -18.01 21.47
CA MET A 29 -3.80 -18.00 20.33
C MET A 29 -5.18 -17.45 20.72
N ALA A 30 -5.68 -17.76 21.92
CA ALA A 30 -6.93 -17.19 22.44
C ALA A 30 -6.83 -15.67 22.62
N ILE A 31 -5.72 -15.18 23.18
CA ILE A 31 -5.45 -13.74 23.33
C ILE A 31 -5.41 -13.07 21.96
N LEU A 32 -4.63 -13.61 21.01
CA LEU A 32 -4.54 -13.04 19.66
C LEU A 32 -5.90 -13.03 18.96
N LYS A 33 -6.65 -14.14 19.04
CA LYS A 33 -8.00 -14.22 18.45
C LYS A 33 -8.96 -13.22 19.09
N TYR A 34 -8.94 -13.10 20.42
CA TYR A 34 -9.76 -12.13 21.13
C TYR A 34 -9.42 -10.71 20.66
N TYR A 35 -8.13 -10.37 20.60
CA TYR A 35 -7.67 -9.07 20.14
C TYR A 35 -8.12 -8.76 18.72
N LEU A 36 -7.90 -9.68 17.77
CA LEU A 36 -8.30 -9.50 16.36
C LEU A 36 -9.83 -9.42 16.17
N THR A 37 -10.62 -10.08 17.03
CA THR A 37 -12.09 -10.04 16.95
C THR A 37 -12.66 -8.73 17.54
N ASN A 38 -11.95 -8.11 18.49
CA ASN A 38 -12.41 -6.92 19.20
C ASN A 38 -11.66 -5.64 18.78
N THR A 39 -10.84 -5.69 17.73
CA THR A 39 -10.11 -4.54 17.20
C THR A 39 -10.49 -4.34 15.75
N THR A 40 -10.81 -3.11 15.35
CA THR A 40 -11.09 -2.82 13.95
C THR A 40 -9.82 -2.94 13.10
N PRO A 41 -9.91 -3.26 11.80
CA PRO A 41 -8.74 -3.29 10.92
C PRO A 41 -7.94 -1.98 10.92
N GLN A 42 -8.64 -0.84 11.04
CA GLN A 42 -8.05 0.49 11.08
C GLN A 42 -7.25 0.72 12.37
N GLU A 43 -7.80 0.35 13.53
CA GLU A 43 -7.10 0.44 14.82
C GLU A 43 -5.88 -0.48 14.86
N PHE A 44 -6.03 -1.72 14.37
CA PHE A 44 -4.92 -2.66 14.26
C PHE A 44 -3.78 -2.09 13.41
N TYR A 45 -4.12 -1.59 12.21
CA TYR A 45 -3.17 -0.94 11.32
C TYR A 45 -2.48 0.26 11.97
N ALA A 46 -3.25 1.13 12.64
CA ALA A 46 -2.70 2.30 13.33
C ALA A 46 -1.77 1.90 14.48
N ALA A 47 -2.12 0.87 15.25
CA ALA A 47 -1.30 0.37 16.35
C ALA A 47 0.04 -0.22 15.84
N VAL A 48 -0.01 -1.06 14.81
CA VAL A 48 1.19 -1.66 14.20
C VAL A 48 2.09 -0.59 13.59
N THR A 49 1.54 0.34 12.80
CA THR A 49 2.34 1.42 12.18
C THR A 49 2.95 2.36 13.22
N THR A 50 2.23 2.67 14.30
CA THR A 50 2.75 3.44 15.43
C THR A 50 3.89 2.69 16.13
N ALA A 51 3.74 1.39 16.37
CA ALA A 51 4.78 0.57 16.98
C ALA A 51 6.03 0.49 16.10
N LEU A 52 5.87 0.31 14.78
CA LEU A 52 6.99 0.29 13.82
C LEU A 52 7.70 1.64 13.68
N SER A 53 6.99 2.75 13.96
CA SER A 53 7.58 4.10 13.96
C SER A 53 8.29 4.43 15.29
N ASN A 54 8.12 3.61 16.32
CA ASN A 54 8.72 3.83 17.62
C ASN A 54 10.20 3.44 17.59
N ARG A 55 11.10 4.38 17.89
CA ARG A 55 12.56 4.17 17.91
C ARG A 55 13.03 3.15 18.94
N MET A 56 12.18 2.78 19.90
CA MET A 56 12.52 1.77 20.92
C MET A 56 12.30 0.34 20.46
N ILE A 57 11.67 0.11 19.31
CA ILE A 57 11.50 -1.26 18.78
C ILE A 57 12.87 -1.78 18.32
N LEU A 58 13.24 -2.99 18.76
CA LEU A 58 14.49 -3.60 18.34
C LEU A 58 14.31 -4.19 16.93
N SER A 59 15.38 -4.20 16.14
CA SER A 59 15.36 -4.83 14.80
C SER A 59 14.92 -6.29 14.88
N THR A 60 15.35 -7.01 15.92
CA THR A 60 14.96 -8.40 16.19
C THR A 60 13.45 -8.55 16.41
N ASP A 61 12.78 -7.58 17.03
CA ASP A 61 11.33 -7.64 17.24
C ASP A 61 10.58 -7.50 15.92
N VAL A 62 11.07 -6.61 15.04
CA VAL A 62 10.52 -6.42 13.70
C VAL A 62 10.74 -7.67 12.84
N GLU A 63 11.94 -8.26 12.88
CA GLU A 63 12.27 -9.49 12.15
C GLU A 63 11.43 -10.69 12.63
N ASN A 64 11.24 -10.84 13.94
CA ASN A 64 10.38 -11.88 14.51
C ASN A 64 8.92 -11.69 14.10
N PHE A 65 8.43 -10.44 14.12
CA PHE A 65 7.07 -10.13 13.67
C PHE A 65 6.87 -10.44 12.18
N LEU A 66 7.81 -10.02 11.33
CA LEU A 66 7.79 -10.31 9.89
C LEU A 66 7.82 -11.82 9.63
N SER A 67 8.70 -12.56 10.30
CA SER A 67 8.78 -14.02 10.20
C SER A 67 7.46 -14.70 10.60
N GLY A 68 6.77 -14.17 11.62
CA GLY A 68 5.45 -14.62 12.01
C GLY A 68 4.40 -14.41 10.92
N LEU A 69 4.40 -13.23 10.28
CA LEU A 69 3.50 -12.91 9.16
C LEU A 69 3.76 -13.78 7.94
N GLU A 70 5.03 -14.11 7.65
CA GLU A 70 5.41 -15.04 6.59
C GLU A 70 4.92 -16.46 6.88
N GLY A 71 5.08 -16.92 8.12
CA GLY A 71 4.65 -18.25 8.55
C GLY A 71 3.14 -18.48 8.41
N ILE A 72 2.33 -17.43 8.46
CA ILE A 72 0.86 -17.49 8.24
C ILE A 72 0.44 -17.07 6.82
N GLY A 73 1.39 -16.79 5.93
CA GLY A 73 1.13 -16.41 4.55
C GLY A 73 0.59 -15.00 4.34
N VAL A 74 0.68 -14.11 5.34
CA VAL A 74 0.28 -12.70 5.22
C VAL A 74 1.36 -11.89 4.51
N ALA A 75 2.63 -12.10 4.88
CA ALA A 75 3.77 -11.56 4.16
C ALA A 75 4.22 -12.57 3.09
N THR A 76 4.28 -12.13 1.84
CA THR A 76 4.59 -12.96 0.68
C THR A 76 5.95 -12.62 0.09
N SER A 77 6.51 -13.50 -0.73
CA SER A 77 7.72 -13.22 -1.53
C SER A 77 7.55 -11.99 -2.45
N SER A 78 6.32 -11.70 -2.90
CA SER A 78 6.02 -10.49 -3.67
C SER A 78 6.17 -9.21 -2.85
N ALA A 79 5.90 -9.23 -1.54
CA ALA A 79 6.14 -8.07 -0.67
C ALA A 79 7.64 -7.75 -0.55
N HIS A 80 8.48 -8.77 -0.38
CA HIS A 80 9.95 -8.60 -0.40
C HIS A 80 10.46 -8.03 -1.72
N THR A 81 9.93 -8.55 -2.82
CA THR A 81 10.29 -8.08 -4.17
C THR A 81 9.90 -6.61 -4.33
N ALA A 82 8.69 -6.22 -3.92
CA ALA A 82 8.21 -4.85 -4.00
C ALA A 82 9.06 -3.89 -3.16
N VAL A 83 9.43 -4.25 -1.92
CA VAL A 83 10.24 -3.39 -1.03
C VAL A 83 11.65 -3.16 -1.58
N ARG A 84 12.25 -4.17 -2.24
CA ARG A 84 13.58 -4.08 -2.85
C ARG A 84 13.57 -3.44 -4.23
N ASP A 85 12.41 -3.32 -4.85
CA ASP A 85 12.24 -2.71 -6.17
C ASP A 85 12.46 -1.19 -6.09
N ASN A 86 13.56 -0.74 -6.68
CA ASN A 86 13.92 0.68 -6.80
C ASN A 86 13.69 1.21 -8.22
N VAL A 87 12.96 0.47 -9.06
CA VAL A 87 12.64 0.89 -10.42
C VAL A 87 11.48 1.88 -10.37
N LEU A 88 11.74 3.09 -10.86
CA LEU A 88 10.68 4.07 -11.10
C LEU A 88 9.84 3.60 -12.28
N ARG A 89 8.54 3.47 -12.07
CA ARG A 89 7.55 3.01 -13.05
C ARG A 89 6.59 4.13 -13.39
N HIS A 90 5.93 4.01 -14.54
CA HIS A 90 4.86 4.90 -14.96
C HIS A 90 3.51 4.24 -14.74
N CYS A 91 2.62 4.86 -13.97
CA CYS A 91 1.26 4.34 -13.81
C CYS A 91 0.43 4.62 -15.06
N LEU A 92 -0.06 3.57 -15.73
CA LEU A 92 -0.90 3.71 -16.92
C LEU A 92 -2.30 4.27 -16.65
N ARG A 93 -2.72 4.33 -15.38
CA ARG A 93 -4.04 4.85 -14.98
C ARG A 93 -4.02 6.34 -14.63
N CYS A 94 -3.11 6.75 -13.75
CA CYS A 94 -3.01 8.14 -13.28
C CYS A 94 -1.85 8.95 -13.89
N HIS A 95 -0.99 8.29 -14.68
CA HIS A 95 0.19 8.88 -15.34
C HIS A 95 1.23 9.50 -14.40
N GLN A 96 1.18 9.15 -13.11
CA GLN A 96 2.20 9.52 -12.15
C GLN A 96 3.30 8.46 -12.08
N PRO A 97 4.56 8.88 -11.91
CA PRO A 97 5.64 7.95 -11.62
C PRO A 97 5.43 7.35 -10.22
N TYR A 98 5.80 6.08 -10.03
CA TYR A 98 5.69 5.41 -8.75
C TYR A 98 6.79 4.34 -8.58
N MET A 99 7.10 4.01 -7.32
CA MET A 99 7.92 2.84 -6.97
C MET A 99 7.03 1.78 -6.35
N GLU A 100 7.33 0.50 -6.59
CA GLU A 100 6.46 -0.60 -6.13
C GLU A 100 6.37 -0.66 -4.60
N ARG A 101 7.44 -0.32 -3.88
CA ARG A 101 7.46 -0.23 -2.41
C ARG A 101 6.46 0.78 -1.83
N ASP A 102 6.11 1.80 -2.62
CA ASP A 102 5.17 2.86 -2.24
C ASP A 102 3.77 2.64 -2.85
N ASN A 103 3.58 1.55 -3.59
CA ASN A 103 2.37 1.24 -4.35
C ASN A 103 1.25 0.61 -3.50
N GLY A 104 0.85 1.26 -2.41
CA GLY A 104 -0.23 0.84 -1.53
C GLY A 104 -1.63 0.83 -2.18
N PRO A 105 -2.64 0.24 -1.51
CA PRO A 105 -3.99 0.07 -2.04
C PRO A 105 -4.76 1.38 -2.31
N ARG A 106 -4.20 2.53 -1.93
CA ARG A 106 -4.80 3.86 -2.13
C ARG A 106 -3.83 4.86 -2.77
N SER A 107 -2.71 4.39 -3.34
CA SER A 107 -1.68 5.28 -3.89
C SER A 107 -2.08 5.92 -5.22
N CYS A 108 -2.79 5.18 -6.08
CA CYS A 108 -3.34 5.68 -7.33
C CYS A 108 -4.73 6.29 -7.08
N ILE A 109 -4.79 7.62 -6.98
CA ILE A 109 -6.02 8.38 -6.79
C ILE A 109 -6.32 9.16 -8.08
N ILE A 110 -7.52 9.00 -8.62
CA ILE A 110 -8.00 9.77 -9.77
C ILE A 110 -9.25 10.52 -9.32
N PRO A 111 -9.22 11.86 -9.29
CA PRO A 111 -10.38 12.63 -8.89
C PRO A 111 -11.47 12.58 -9.98
N HIS A 112 -12.69 12.90 -9.57
CA HIS A 112 -13.72 13.26 -10.53
C HIS A 112 -13.38 14.60 -11.20
N ILE A 113 -13.75 14.72 -12.48
CA ILE A 113 -13.73 16.01 -13.17
C ILE A 113 -15.13 16.59 -13.04
N ALA A 114 -15.22 17.73 -12.34
CA ALA A 114 -16.44 18.50 -12.27
C ALA A 114 -16.70 19.14 -13.63
N HIS A 115 -17.91 18.97 -14.15
CA HIS A 115 -18.37 19.67 -15.33
C HIS A 115 -19.50 20.60 -14.93
N THR A 116 -19.33 21.89 -15.23
CA THR A 116 -20.42 22.85 -15.16
C THR A 116 -21.34 22.61 -16.34
N ILE A 117 -22.53 22.09 -16.07
CA ILE A 117 -23.59 22.03 -17.07
C ILE A 117 -24.13 23.46 -17.20
N PRO A 118 -24.00 24.12 -18.37
CA PRO A 118 -24.58 25.43 -18.55
C PRO A 118 -26.08 25.36 -18.26
N ALA A 119 -26.57 26.24 -17.39
CA ALA A 119 -27.98 26.31 -17.08
C ALA A 119 -28.76 26.59 -18.38
N GLY A 120 -29.76 25.77 -18.68
CA GLY A 120 -30.67 26.05 -19.79
C GLY A 120 -31.27 27.44 -19.60
N THR A 121 -31.34 28.21 -20.69
CA THR A 121 -31.62 29.66 -20.70
C THR A 121 -33.00 30.08 -20.15
N GLU A 122 -33.81 29.17 -19.64
CA GLU A 122 -35.22 29.44 -19.32
C GLU A 122 -35.61 29.23 -17.85
N VAL A 123 -34.74 28.70 -16.99
CA VAL A 123 -35.08 28.51 -15.56
C VAL A 123 -33.94 28.98 -14.67
N VAL A 124 -34.25 29.86 -13.71
CA VAL A 124 -33.35 30.33 -12.64
C VAL A 124 -33.08 29.17 -11.66
N GLN A 125 -32.35 28.15 -12.11
CA GLN A 125 -31.79 27.12 -11.25
C GLN A 125 -30.29 27.38 -11.10
N PRO A 126 -29.74 27.23 -9.89
CA PRO A 126 -28.29 27.28 -9.70
C PRO A 126 -27.63 26.20 -10.57
N PRO A 127 -26.42 26.48 -11.10
CA PRO A 127 -25.71 25.51 -11.92
C PRO A 127 -25.52 24.22 -11.14
N THR A 128 -26.02 23.12 -11.70
CA THR A 128 -25.80 21.80 -11.13
C THR A 128 -24.40 21.35 -11.52
N VAL A 129 -23.55 21.02 -10.53
CA VAL A 129 -22.23 20.44 -10.81
C VAL A 129 -22.41 18.95 -11.07
N GLY A 130 -22.31 18.57 -12.34
CA GLY A 130 -22.33 17.16 -12.73
C GLY A 130 -20.93 16.57 -12.65
N VAL A 131 -20.86 15.26 -12.39
CA VAL A 131 -19.64 14.47 -12.47
C VAL A 131 -19.70 13.64 -13.74
N ALA A 132 -19.12 14.15 -14.83
CA ALA A 132 -19.31 13.52 -16.15
C ALA A 132 -18.68 12.13 -16.26
N CYS A 133 -17.62 11.84 -15.49
CA CYS A 133 -16.87 10.58 -15.61
C CYS A 133 -17.61 9.33 -15.11
N CYS A 134 -18.76 9.46 -14.45
CA CYS A 134 -19.53 8.32 -13.94
C CYS A 134 -20.89 8.13 -14.61
N GLY A 135 -21.19 8.88 -15.67
CA GLY A 135 -22.45 8.76 -16.41
C GLY A 135 -23.71 9.13 -15.61
N ALA A 136 -23.58 9.52 -14.34
CA ALA A 136 -24.68 9.88 -13.46
C ALA A 136 -24.60 11.37 -13.10
N ALA A 137 -25.70 12.10 -13.34
CA ALA A 137 -25.93 13.39 -12.72
C ALA A 137 -26.13 13.16 -11.22
N LEU A 138 -25.06 13.20 -10.44
CA LEU A 138 -25.14 13.13 -9.00
C LEU A 138 -25.85 14.41 -8.51
N SER A 139 -27.08 14.25 -8.02
CA SER A 139 -27.77 15.28 -7.24
C SER A 139 -26.93 15.57 -6.00
N MET A 140 -26.41 16.80 -5.88
CA MET A 140 -25.41 17.20 -4.89
C MET A 140 -25.92 17.32 -3.45
N SER A 141 -26.90 16.52 -3.00
CA SER A 141 -27.28 16.53 -1.59
C SER A 141 -26.28 15.78 -0.69
N VAL A 142 -25.32 15.07 -1.28
CA VAL A 142 -24.23 14.38 -0.57
C VAL A 142 -22.93 15.02 -1.04
N ALA A 143 -22.10 15.48 -0.10
CA ALA A 143 -20.77 16.01 -0.40
C ALA A 143 -20.09 15.07 -1.39
N PRO A 144 -19.70 15.54 -2.59
CA PRO A 144 -19.27 14.65 -3.66
C PRO A 144 -18.10 13.81 -3.14
N ILE A 145 -18.24 12.49 -3.22
CA ILE A 145 -17.09 11.59 -3.11
C ILE A 145 -16.11 12.14 -4.16
N SER A 146 -14.98 12.71 -3.72
CA SER A 146 -14.12 13.50 -4.60
C SER A 146 -13.26 12.65 -5.54
N VAL A 147 -13.40 11.33 -5.47
CA VAL A 147 -12.50 10.35 -6.06
C VAL A 147 -13.26 9.39 -6.98
N HIS A 148 -12.90 9.40 -8.26
CA HIS A 148 -13.41 8.48 -9.28
C HIS A 148 -12.81 7.09 -9.15
N PHE A 149 -11.50 7.03 -8.86
CA PHE A 149 -10.80 5.77 -8.68
C PHE A 149 -9.79 5.88 -7.54
N MET A 150 -9.72 4.84 -6.72
CA MET A 150 -8.73 4.70 -5.66
C MET A 150 -8.22 3.26 -5.64
N GLY A 151 -6.91 3.07 -5.79
CA GLY A 151 -6.32 1.74 -5.88
C GLY A 151 -4.80 1.75 -5.90
N ARG A 152 -4.19 0.63 -6.30
CA ARG A 152 -2.77 0.55 -6.63
C ARG A 152 -2.50 1.12 -8.02
N HIS A 153 -1.33 1.73 -8.21
CA HIS A 153 -0.76 2.01 -9.51
C HIS A 153 -0.56 0.71 -10.29
N THR A 154 -0.61 0.79 -11.62
CA THR A 154 -0.47 -0.36 -12.51
C THR A 154 0.32 0.03 -13.75
N THR A 155 1.19 -0.88 -14.19
CA THR A 155 1.83 -0.89 -15.52
C THR A 155 1.12 -1.82 -16.50
N SER A 156 0.13 -2.59 -16.05
CA SER A 156 -0.66 -3.47 -16.91
C SER A 156 -1.85 -2.71 -17.51
N VAL A 157 -1.95 -2.73 -18.84
CA VAL A 157 -3.05 -2.15 -19.63
C VAL A 157 -4.36 -2.86 -19.32
N GLU A 158 -4.34 -4.18 -19.10
CA GLU A 158 -5.52 -5.00 -18.82
C GLU A 158 -6.21 -4.60 -17.51
N ASN A 159 -5.47 -3.99 -16.58
CA ASN A 159 -5.97 -3.50 -15.31
C ASN A 159 -6.46 -2.04 -15.36
N VAL A 160 -6.54 -1.44 -16.55
CA VAL A 160 -6.95 -0.04 -16.73
C VAL A 160 -8.26 0.06 -17.48
N GLU A 161 -9.31 0.48 -16.77
CA GLU A 161 -10.60 0.85 -17.34
C GLU A 161 -10.53 2.28 -17.90
N TYR A 162 -10.03 2.41 -19.13
CA TYR A 162 -9.93 3.71 -19.79
C TYR A 162 -11.31 4.33 -20.04
N ASN A 163 -11.40 5.64 -19.91
CA ASN A 163 -12.58 6.42 -20.23
C ASN A 163 -12.17 7.78 -20.85
N PRO A 164 -13.06 8.42 -21.63
CA PRO A 164 -12.70 9.63 -22.37
C PRO A 164 -12.46 10.88 -21.49
N ILE A 165 -12.73 10.80 -20.18
CA ILE A 165 -12.79 11.95 -19.29
C ILE A 165 -11.54 12.04 -18.41
N ASN A 166 -11.34 11.10 -17.49
CA ASN A 166 -10.29 11.19 -16.47
C ASN A 166 -9.25 10.06 -16.50
N VAL A 167 -9.60 8.87 -17.00
CA VAL A 167 -8.66 7.73 -17.17
C VAL A 167 -8.31 7.59 -18.64
N LYS A 168 -7.37 8.41 -19.12
CA LYS A 168 -6.98 8.48 -20.53
C LYS A 168 -5.79 7.58 -20.83
N THR A 169 -5.57 7.25 -22.10
CA THR A 169 -4.37 6.53 -22.54
C THR A 169 -3.11 7.40 -22.45
N CYS A 170 -1.94 6.77 -22.51
CA CYS A 170 -0.67 7.52 -22.52
C CYS A 170 -0.52 8.44 -23.74
N ALA A 171 -1.08 8.04 -24.89
CA ALA A 171 -1.09 8.86 -26.10
C ALA A 171 -1.91 10.14 -25.89
N GLU A 172 -3.13 10.01 -25.34
CA GLU A 172 -4.01 11.15 -25.05
C GLU A 172 -3.47 12.07 -23.95
N ARG A 173 -2.60 11.55 -23.06
CA ARG A 173 -1.93 12.31 -22.00
C ARG A 173 -0.55 12.83 -22.41
N ASN A 174 -0.10 12.56 -23.63
CA ASN A 174 1.21 12.96 -24.14
C ASN A 174 2.38 12.58 -23.21
N CYS A 175 2.38 11.35 -22.69
CA CYS A 175 3.41 10.87 -21.75
C CYS A 175 4.79 10.57 -22.41
N ALA A 176 5.16 11.26 -23.49
CA ALA A 176 6.34 10.96 -24.28
C ALA A 176 7.61 10.88 -23.41
N GLY A 177 8.33 9.75 -23.49
CA GLY A 177 9.67 9.61 -22.92
C GLY A 177 9.76 9.19 -21.46
N ILE A 178 8.68 8.77 -20.79
CA ILE A 178 8.80 8.26 -19.41
C ILE A 178 9.35 6.82 -19.44
N PRO A 179 10.54 6.56 -18.84
CA PRO A 179 11.11 5.22 -18.75
C PRO A 179 10.16 4.30 -17.98
N GLY A 180 9.82 3.15 -18.56
CA GLY A 180 8.78 2.24 -18.08
C GLY A 180 7.78 1.86 -19.16
N ASN A 181 7.76 2.58 -20.29
CA ASN A 181 6.94 2.27 -21.46
C ASN A 181 7.72 1.55 -22.58
N VAL A 182 8.87 0.94 -22.27
CA VAL A 182 9.48 -0.03 -23.20
C VAL A 182 8.68 -1.32 -23.07
N VAL A 183 7.44 -1.28 -23.55
CA VAL A 183 6.75 -2.49 -24.00
C VAL A 183 7.57 -2.95 -25.20
N VAL A 184 8.55 -3.81 -24.95
CA VAL A 184 9.10 -4.64 -26.02
C VAL A 184 7.91 -5.50 -26.44
N PHE A 185 7.16 -5.04 -27.44
CA PHE A 185 6.31 -5.91 -28.23
C PHE A 185 7.28 -6.88 -28.90
N ALA A 186 7.60 -7.98 -28.21
CA ALA A 186 8.12 -9.15 -28.87
C ALA A 186 7.00 -9.60 -29.80
N GLU A 187 7.10 -9.21 -31.06
CA GLU A 187 6.31 -9.78 -32.14
C GLU A 187 6.46 -11.30 -32.04
N ARG A 188 5.43 -11.96 -31.51
CA ARG A 188 5.29 -13.41 -31.68
C ARG A 188 4.90 -13.62 -33.14
N THR A 189 5.90 -13.69 -34.00
CA THR A 189 5.82 -14.33 -35.32
C THR A 189 5.66 -15.83 -35.16
#